data_AF-A0A2W1JZB3-F1
#
_entry.id   AF-A0A2W1JZB3-F1
#
_cell.length_a   1.000
_cell.length_b   1.000
_cell.length_c   1.000
_cell.angle_alpha   90.00
_cell.angle_beta   90.00
_cell.angle_gamma   90.00
#
_symmetry.space_group_name_H-M   'P 1'
#
loop_
_entity.id
_entity.type
_entity.pdbx_description
1 polymer ?
#
loop_
_entity_poly.entity_id
_entity_poly.type
_entity_poly.pdbx_seq_one_letter_code
_entity_poly.pdbx_strand_id
1 'polypeptide(L)'
;MDVKNTNAEVSTTTLNRNQIEMPTDNIYEAISIMAKRATQISTEIKKELIEKLDEFATYNDSLDEIFENKEQIEVSKFYERLPKPHAFAVEEWLEEKIYYRNTDSDNE
;
A
#
# COMPACT_ATOMS: atom_id res chain seq x y z
N MET A 1 6.92 -5.08 -3.01
CA MET A 1 5.67 -5.58 -3.62
C MET A 1 5.70 -5.30 -5.10
N ASP A 2 5.10 -6.15 -5.94
CA ASP A 2 4.93 -5.80 -7.36
C ASP A 2 3.67 -4.93 -7.52
N VAL A 3 3.79 -3.66 -7.13
CA VAL A 3 2.69 -2.66 -7.14
C VAL A 3 2.09 -2.46 -8.55
N LYS A 4 2.80 -2.93 -9.58
CA LYS A 4 2.38 -2.87 -10.98
C LYS A 4 1.41 -3.99 -11.39
N ASN A 5 1.36 -5.08 -10.64
CA ASN A 5 0.58 -6.28 -10.96
C ASN A 5 -0.38 -6.63 -9.81
N THR A 6 -1.27 -5.69 -9.45
CA THR A 6 -2.33 -5.93 -8.46
C THR A 6 -3.70 -5.92 -9.13
N ASN A 7 -4.62 -6.73 -8.61
CA ASN A 7 -6.05 -6.65 -8.93
C ASN A 7 -6.81 -5.75 -7.95
N ALA A 8 -6.11 -5.07 -7.03
CA ALA A 8 -6.74 -4.20 -6.05
C ALA A 8 -7.50 -3.04 -6.73
N GLU A 9 -8.74 -2.86 -6.29
CA GLU A 9 -9.64 -1.84 -6.82
C GLU A 9 -9.18 -0.42 -6.44
N VAL A 10 -9.20 0.49 -7.43
CA VAL A 10 -8.81 1.90 -7.24
C VAL A 10 -9.90 2.67 -6.49
N SER A 11 -11.16 2.29 -6.68
CA SER A 11 -12.32 2.91 -6.05
C SER A 11 -12.92 2.05 -4.94
N THR A 12 -13.78 2.65 -4.11
CA THR A 12 -14.52 1.93 -3.07
C THR A 12 -15.47 0.90 -3.68
N THR A 13 -15.32 -0.37 -3.29
CA THR A 13 -16.20 -1.47 -3.67
C THR A 13 -16.87 -2.08 -2.44
N THR A 14 -18.00 -2.76 -2.66
CA THR A 14 -18.69 -3.50 -1.60
C THR A 14 -18.03 -4.87 -1.44
N LEU A 15 -17.60 -5.19 -0.22
CA LEU A 15 -16.93 -6.45 0.08
C LEU A 15 -17.89 -7.43 0.76
N ASN A 16 -17.74 -8.72 0.46
CA ASN A 16 -18.50 -9.76 1.11
C ASN A 16 -17.92 -10.06 2.51
N ARG A 17 -18.69 -9.72 3.55
CA ARG A 17 -18.29 -9.92 4.94
C ARG A 17 -17.89 -11.38 5.23
N ASN A 18 -18.65 -12.35 4.72
CA ASN A 18 -18.41 -13.76 5.04
C ASN A 18 -17.05 -14.23 4.52
N GLN A 19 -16.60 -13.70 3.37
CA GLN A 19 -15.29 -14.02 2.81
C GLN A 19 -14.15 -13.44 3.67
N ILE A 20 -14.33 -12.23 4.20
CA ILE A 20 -13.34 -11.58 5.06
C ILE A 20 -13.24 -12.29 6.42
N GLU A 21 -14.37 -12.71 6.98
CA GLU A 21 -14.47 -13.34 8.30
C GLU A 21 -13.99 -14.79 8.31
N MET A 22 -14.08 -15.51 7.18
CA MET A 22 -13.80 -16.95 7.08
C MET A 22 -12.44 -17.41 7.63
N PRO A 23 -11.31 -16.68 7.46
CA PRO A 23 -10.02 -17.13 7.97
C PRO A 23 -9.87 -17.04 9.51
N THR A 24 -10.57 -16.10 10.15
CA THR A 24 -10.43 -15.82 11.60
C THR A 24 -11.66 -16.19 12.43
N ASP A 25 -12.80 -16.46 11.78
CA ASP A 25 -14.12 -16.56 12.40
C ASP A 25 -14.49 -15.33 13.27
N ASN A 26 -13.81 -14.21 13.01
CA ASN A 26 -13.99 -12.95 13.73
C ASN A 26 -13.67 -11.78 12.81
N ILE A 27 -14.72 -11.05 12.41
CA ILE A 27 -14.59 -9.90 11.52
C ILE A 27 -13.68 -8.79 12.08
N TYR A 28 -13.66 -8.58 13.40
CA TYR A 28 -12.85 -7.51 14.01
C TYR A 28 -11.36 -7.85 13.99
N GLU A 29 -11.03 -9.13 14.17
CA GLU A 29 -9.66 -9.63 14.07
C GLU A 29 -9.15 -9.50 12.63
N ALA A 30 -9.94 -9.94 11.64
CA ALA A 30 -9.61 -9.78 10.22
C ALA A 30 -9.37 -8.31 9.86
N ILE A 31 -10.24 -7.39 10.31
CA ILE A 31 -10.05 -5.94 10.09
C ILE A 31 -8.75 -5.45 10.74
N SER A 32 -8.46 -5.87 11.97
CA SER A 32 -7.23 -5.46 12.68
C SER A 32 -5.97 -5.93 11.94
N ILE A 33 -5.97 -7.17 11.45
CA ILE A 33 -4.87 -7.74 10.66
C ILE A 33 -4.68 -6.95 9.35
N MET A 34 -5.76 -6.75 8.59
CA MET A 34 -5.72 -5.99 7.34
C MET A 34 -5.27 -4.53 7.56
N ALA A 35 -5.68 -3.88 8.65
CA ALA A 35 -5.26 -2.52 8.98
C ALA A 35 -3.74 -2.43 9.27
N LYS A 36 -3.21 -3.40 10.02
CA LYS A 36 -1.76 -3.51 10.25
C LYS A 36 -1.02 -3.74 8.94
N ARG A 37 -1.56 -4.60 8.06
CA ARG A 37 -0.99 -4.86 6.75
C ARG A 37 -0.99 -3.62 5.85
N ALA A 38 -2.11 -2.91 5.75
CA ALA A 38 -2.22 -1.66 5.00
C ALA A 38 -1.19 -0.61 5.45
N THR A 39 -0.87 -0.56 6.75
CA THR A 39 0.17 0.34 7.29
C THR A 39 1.57 -0.03 6.79
N GLN A 40 1.89 -1.34 6.71
CA GLN A 40 3.15 -1.82 6.15
C GLN A 40 3.27 -1.41 4.67
N ILE A 41 2.22 -1.69 3.89
CA ILE A 41 2.13 -1.33 2.46
C ILE A 41 2.32 0.16 2.26
N SER A 42 1.61 0.99 3.05
CA SER A 42 1.73 2.44 2.96
C SER A 42 3.15 2.94 3.24
N THR A 43 3.86 2.30 4.15
CA THR A 43 5.24 2.67 4.50
C THR A 43 6.20 2.29 3.38
N GLU A 44 6.02 1.10 2.79
CA GLU A 44 6.81 0.63 1.65
C GLU A 44 6.62 1.53 0.42
N ILE A 45 5.37 1.82 0.04
CA ILE A 45 5.04 2.71 -1.09
C ILE A 45 5.62 4.12 -0.86
N LYS A 46 5.49 4.65 0.36
CA LYS A 46 6.04 5.98 0.69
C LYS A 46 7.55 6.00 0.55
N LYS A 47 8.23 4.95 1.01
CA LYS A 47 9.69 4.83 0.89
C LYS A 47 10.12 4.76 -0.58
N GLU A 48 9.47 3.91 -1.37
CA GLU A 48 9.76 3.76 -2.81
C GLU A 48 9.52 5.08 -3.58
N LEU A 49 8.44 5.79 -3.28
CA LEU A 49 8.15 7.10 -3.86
C LEU A 49 9.26 8.11 -3.55
N ILE A 50 9.70 8.20 -2.28
CA ILE A 50 10.75 9.14 -1.88
C ILE A 50 12.07 8.81 -2.57
N GLU A 51 12.47 7.54 -2.61
CA GLU A 51 13.68 7.09 -3.30
C GLU A 51 13.62 7.45 -4.79
N LYS A 52 12.46 7.26 -5.44
CA LYS A 52 12.28 7.62 -6.85
C LYS A 52 12.27 9.11 -7.10
N LEU A 53 11.73 9.93 -6.21
CA LEU A 53 11.77 11.39 -6.35
C LEU A 53 13.20 11.92 -6.20
N ASP A 54 13.99 11.35 -5.29
CA ASP A 54 15.38 11.75 -5.07
C ASP A 54 16.29 11.41 -6.29
N GLU A 55 16.01 10.32 -7.00
CA GLU A 55 16.71 9.98 -8.27
C GLU A 55 16.62 11.11 -9.33
N PHE A 56 15.55 11.91 -9.31
CA PHE A 56 15.34 13.03 -10.24
C PHE A 56 15.53 14.40 -9.58
N ALA A 57 16.01 14.44 -8.33
CA ALA A 57 16.27 15.70 -7.64
C ALA A 57 17.52 16.37 -8.22
N THR A 58 17.33 17.51 -8.88
CA THR A 58 18.44 18.35 -9.33
C THR A 58 18.81 19.33 -8.23
N TYR A 59 19.98 19.16 -7.62
CA TYR A 59 20.55 20.10 -6.65
C TYR A 59 21.23 21.26 -7.39
N ASN A 60 20.47 22.26 -7.83
CA ASN A 60 21.01 23.48 -8.41
C ASN A 60 21.06 24.59 -7.35
N ASP A 61 22.26 25.00 -6.97
CA ASP A 61 22.56 26.08 -6.02
C ASP A 61 22.75 27.45 -6.73
N SER A 62 22.46 27.51 -8.04
CA SER A 62 22.59 28.69 -8.89
C SER A 62 21.26 29.42 -9.03
N LEU A 63 21.29 30.76 -9.15
CA LEU A 63 20.13 31.64 -9.37
C LEU A 63 19.54 31.52 -10.80
N ASP A 64 19.71 30.36 -11.43
CA ASP A 64 19.18 30.08 -12.76
C ASP A 64 17.68 29.78 -12.70
N GLU A 65 16.98 30.03 -13.80
CA GLU A 65 15.55 29.77 -13.93
C GLU A 65 15.25 28.27 -13.70
N ILE A 66 14.44 27.98 -12.69
CA ILE A 66 14.04 26.60 -12.35
C ILE A 66 12.91 26.19 -13.30
N PHE A 67 13.20 25.26 -14.20
CA PHE A 67 12.20 24.65 -15.08
C PHE A 67 11.44 23.52 -14.38
N GLU A 68 10.21 23.24 -14.83
CA GLU A 68 9.43 22.09 -14.35
C GLU A 68 10.15 20.77 -14.62
N ASN A 69 10.30 19.95 -13.58
CA ASN A 69 10.86 18.62 -13.69
C ASN A 69 9.75 17.64 -14.13
N LYS A 70 9.71 17.33 -15.43
CA LYS A 70 8.66 16.50 -16.03
C LYS A 70 8.68 15.08 -15.49
N GLU A 71 9.87 14.57 -15.20
CA GLU A 71 10.12 13.24 -14.66
C GLU A 71 9.54 13.11 -13.24
N GLN A 72 9.79 14.07 -12.35
CA GLN A 72 9.20 14.08 -11.00
C GLN A 72 7.66 14.16 -11.04
N ILE A 73 7.10 14.94 -11.96
CA ILE A 73 5.64 15.03 -12.16
C ILE A 73 5.07 13.68 -12.60
N GLU A 74 5.73 12.98 -13.54
CA GLU A 74 5.28 11.68 -14.04
C GLU A 74 5.35 10.60 -12.95
N VAL A 75 6.43 10.56 -12.18
CA VAL A 75 6.57 9.69 -11.00
C VAL A 75 5.43 9.94 -10.01
N SER A 76 5.18 11.20 -9.66
CA SER A 76 4.11 11.54 -8.70
C SER A 76 2.74 11.09 -9.21
N LYS A 77 2.42 11.36 -10.49
CA LYS A 77 1.16 10.94 -11.13
C LYS A 77 0.99 9.42 -11.14
N PHE A 78 2.07 8.66 -11.30
CA PHE A 78 2.01 7.21 -11.26
C PHE A 78 1.56 6.71 -9.87
N TYR A 79 2.23 7.16 -8.81
CA TYR A 79 1.90 6.73 -7.44
C TYR A 79 0.53 7.24 -6.97
N GLU A 80 0.08 8.40 -7.43
CA GLU A 80 -1.27 8.90 -7.14
C GLU A 80 -2.40 8.04 -7.73
N ARG A 81 -2.14 7.37 -8.86
CA ARG A 81 -3.11 6.49 -9.53
C ARG A 81 -3.20 5.10 -8.91
N LEU A 82 -2.27 4.74 -8.03
CA LEU A 82 -2.30 3.44 -7.38
C LEU A 82 -3.51 3.32 -6.43
N PRO A 83 -4.05 2.11 -6.26
CA PRO A 83 -5.04 1.83 -5.23
C PRO A 83 -4.59 2.29 -3.84
N LYS A 84 -5.55 2.52 -2.95
CA LYS A 84 -5.20 2.84 -1.55
C LYS A 84 -4.57 1.61 -0.89
N PRO A 85 -3.63 1.76 0.08
CA PRO A 85 -3.01 0.65 0.80
C PRO A 85 -4.01 -0.35 1.42
N HIS A 86 -5.20 0.14 1.81
CA HIS A 86 -6.29 -0.68 2.32
C HIS A 86 -6.85 -1.65 1.26
N ALA A 87 -6.96 -1.23 -0.01
CA ALA A 87 -7.43 -2.08 -1.10
C ALA A 87 -6.42 -3.21 -1.38
N PHE A 88 -5.12 -2.90 -1.35
CA PHE A 88 -4.08 -3.92 -1.44
C PHE A 88 -4.15 -4.93 -0.29
N ALA A 89 -4.33 -4.46 0.94
CA ALA A 89 -4.42 -5.35 2.10
C ALA A 89 -5.66 -6.26 2.04
N VAL A 90 -6.79 -5.76 1.51
CA VAL A 90 -7.99 -6.57 1.28
C VAL A 90 -7.74 -7.62 0.20
N GLU A 91 -7.11 -7.24 -0.92
CA GLU A 91 -6.78 -8.18 -1.98
C GLU A 91 -5.86 -9.30 -1.47
N GLU A 92 -4.77 -8.93 -0.79
CA GLU A 92 -3.85 -9.91 -0.20
C GLU A 92 -4.51 -10.79 0.87
N TRP A 93 -5.51 -10.27 1.58
CA TRP A 93 -6.32 -11.06 2.52
C TRP A 93 -7.16 -12.10 1.81
N LEU A 94 -7.87 -11.71 0.75
CA LEU A 94 -8.71 -12.59 -0.06
C LEU A 94 -7.90 -13.63 -0.83
N GLU A 95 -6.66 -13.32 -1.19
CA GLU A 95 -5.71 -14.24 -1.83
C GLU A 95 -4.92 -15.11 -0.83
N GLU A 96 -5.23 -15.04 0.47
CA GLU A 96 -4.54 -15.80 1.54
C GLU A 96 -3.02 -15.56 1.60
N LYS A 97 -2.55 -14.36 1.20
CA LYS A 97 -1.13 -13.97 1.18
C LYS A 97 -0.64 -13.35 2.50
N ILE A 98 -1.54 -13.15 3.47
CA ILE A 98 -1.22 -12.51 4.75
C ILE A 98 -1.03 -13.59 5.83
N TYR A 99 0.20 -13.75 6.30
CA TYR A 99 0.48 -14.50 7.52
C TYR A 99 0.21 -13.63 8.76
N TYR A 100 -0.52 -14.17 9.72
CA TYR A 100 -0.77 -13.56 11.02
C TYR A 100 -0.63 -14.60 12.13
N ARG A 101 -0.27 -14.13 13.33
CA ARG A 101 -0.23 -14.95 14.54
C ARG A 101 -0.77 -14.15 15.71
N ASN A 102 -1.42 -14.82 16.64
CA ASN A 102 -1.78 -14.26 17.93
C ASN A 102 -0.71 -14.65 18.97
N THR A 103 -0.09 -13.65 19.57
CA THR A 103 1.02 -13.85 20.53
C THR A 103 0.56 -14.40 21.87
N ASP A 104 -0.72 -14.26 22.21
CA ASP A 104 -1.25 -14.69 23.50
C ASP A 104 -1.61 -16.18 23.50
N SER A 105 -2.03 -16.73 22.35
CA SER A 105 -2.38 -18.14 22.17
C SER A 105 -1.16 -19.07 22.01
N ASP A 106 0.00 -18.53 21.62
CA ASP A 106 1.24 -19.31 21.44
C ASP A 106 2.04 -19.50 22.76
N ASN A 107 1.57 -18.94 23.88
CA ASN A 107 2.21 -19.00 25.20
C ASN A 107 1.53 -20.00 26.17
N GLU A 108 0.58 -20.81 25.70
CA GLU A 108 0.03 -21.99 26.40
C GLU A 108 0.66 -23.29 25.90
#